data_AF-Q2NTG7-F1
#
_entry.id   AF-Q2NTG7-F1
#
_cell.length_a   1.000
_cell.length_b   1.000
_cell.length_c   1.000
_cell.angle_alpha   90.00
_cell.angle_beta   90.00
_cell.angle_gamma   90.00
#
_symmetry.space_group_name_H-M   'P 1'
#
loop_
_entity.id
_entity.type
_entity.pdbx_description
1 polymer ?
#
loop_
_entity_poly.entity_id
_entity_poly.type
_entity_poly.pdbx_seq_one_letter_code
_entity_poly.pdbx_strand_id
1 'polypeptide(L)'
;MNNQWQIRLLGGALHGREIKLPDTGLTLGERGCDVCLPLIGTARVALRIDAGKLYVDADGAAARVNGRRHRQGVALPATGILQTAGLTLAFGSPQDCLAEMTLPARYGAFLWTGAIAVVLLATLLAGLWLSGAARDSGPGIPGWVEMLLQQPGMDKVKAVWAADGVLTLSGYCAEGAQMGAARLRLASWGVVFRDRVVRGDLLARDVQDLLLQAGYTGARVRSTAPGEVCIQGDITMGKRWTAVLPQLRLIPGLRRWHIENRHAVQSRAIISALRDNGLLAEISVTPVGDAFTLSGVLDAPGKARVIRLLDRLRTQFPGLALSYQAVPASADGAQRLPSPAAGIIHSRHGDYLMLENGVRLQVGSQLPDGGEVIALTDRAISIHYRGTLINYPFDF
;
A
#
# COMPACT_ATOMS: atom_id res chain seq x y z
N MET A 1 -19.62 56.38 87.43
CA MET A 1 -18.68 55.23 87.32
C MET A 1 -18.16 55.25 85.90
N ASN A 2 -16.89 55.61 85.69
CA ASN A 2 -16.33 55.82 84.35
C ASN A 2 -15.58 54.56 83.91
N ASN A 3 -16.19 53.76 83.02
CA ASN A 3 -15.51 52.61 82.40
C ASN A 3 -14.36 53.13 81.52
N GLN A 4 -13.12 52.74 81.85
CA GLN A 4 -11.90 53.22 81.19
C GLN A 4 -11.53 52.48 79.90
N TRP A 5 -12.20 51.37 79.58
CA TRP A 5 -11.82 50.50 78.46
C TRP A 5 -13.01 50.13 77.57
N GLN A 6 -12.75 50.09 76.27
CA GLN A 6 -13.68 49.71 75.21
C GLN A 6 -12.99 48.74 74.25
N ILE A 7 -13.73 47.75 73.75
CA ILE A 7 -13.28 46.86 72.69
C ILE A 7 -14.17 46.96 71.47
N ARG A 8 -13.60 46.68 70.31
CA ARG A 8 -14.30 46.53 69.03
C ARG A 8 -13.94 45.20 68.41
N LEU A 9 -14.93 44.40 68.05
CA LEU A 9 -14.71 43.11 67.38
C LEU A 9 -14.40 43.37 65.90
N LEU A 10 -13.23 42.92 65.43
CA LEU A 10 -12.77 43.10 64.06
C LEU A 10 -12.94 41.85 63.19
N GLY A 11 -13.46 40.74 63.75
CA GLY A 11 -13.74 39.51 63.02
C GLY A 11 -14.89 38.71 63.62
N GLY A 12 -15.47 37.80 62.82
CA GLY A 12 -16.58 36.93 63.23
C GLY A 12 -17.97 37.57 63.11
N ALA A 13 -19.00 36.88 63.63
CA ALA A 13 -20.42 37.25 63.49
C ALA A 13 -20.78 38.61 64.14
N LEU A 14 -19.95 39.10 65.06
CA LEU A 14 -20.13 40.38 65.76
C LEU A 14 -19.19 41.47 65.24
N HIS A 15 -18.67 41.33 64.03
CA HIS A 15 -17.79 42.32 63.41
C HIS A 15 -18.39 43.74 63.47
N GLY A 16 -17.58 44.71 63.89
CA GLY A 16 -17.95 46.12 64.03
C GLY A 16 -18.69 46.48 65.32
N ARG A 17 -19.05 45.51 66.18
CA ARG A 17 -19.67 45.79 67.48
C ARG A 17 -18.64 46.31 68.46
N GLU A 18 -19.02 47.37 69.17
CA GLU A 18 -18.23 47.96 70.26
C GLU A 18 -18.87 47.65 71.61
N ILE A 19 -18.05 47.23 72.57
CA ILE A 19 -18.47 46.81 73.91
C ILE A 19 -17.62 47.58 74.92
N LYS A 20 -18.27 48.32 75.82
CA LYS A 20 -17.60 48.93 76.98
C LYS A 20 -17.33 47.84 78.00
N LEU A 21 -16.09 47.71 78.47
CA LEU A 21 -15.74 46.70 79.46
C LEU A 21 -16.29 47.11 80.82
N PRO A 22 -16.97 46.22 81.56
CA PRO A 22 -17.28 46.46 82.96
C PRO A 22 -16.02 46.32 83.82
N ASP A 23 -16.02 46.94 84.99
CA ASP A 23 -14.87 46.97 85.90
C ASP A 23 -14.44 45.55 86.36
N THR A 24 -15.36 44.59 86.34
CA THR A 24 -15.12 43.18 86.65
C THR A 24 -14.40 42.41 85.54
N GLY A 25 -14.21 43.02 84.37
CA GLY A 25 -13.72 42.36 83.16
C GLY A 25 -14.83 41.73 82.31
N LEU A 26 -14.46 41.19 81.14
CA LEU A 26 -15.37 40.63 80.15
C LEU A 26 -14.90 39.24 79.72
N THR A 27 -15.83 38.30 79.59
CA THR A 27 -15.54 36.92 79.16
C THR A 27 -16.20 36.61 77.83
N LEU A 28 -15.44 35.98 76.93
CA LEU A 28 -15.80 35.66 75.55
C LEU A 28 -15.67 34.15 75.35
N GLY A 29 -16.69 33.49 74.80
CA GLY A 29 -16.69 32.03 74.57
C GLY A 29 -18.10 31.48 74.43
N GLU A 30 -18.26 30.15 74.28
CA GLU A 30 -19.57 29.56 73.93
C GLU A 30 -20.49 29.30 75.14
N ARG A 31 -19.93 28.91 76.30
CA ARG A 31 -20.72 28.51 77.48
C ARG A 31 -20.32 29.32 78.71
N GLY A 32 -21.31 29.91 79.40
CA GLY A 32 -21.10 30.63 80.66
C GLY A 32 -20.22 31.88 80.56
N CYS A 33 -20.15 32.49 79.38
CA CYS A 33 -19.39 33.71 79.10
C CYS A 33 -20.34 34.90 78.84
N ASP A 34 -19.89 36.12 79.12
CA ASP A 34 -20.69 37.34 78.96
C ASP A 34 -21.05 37.60 77.49
N VAL A 35 -20.16 37.22 76.57
CA VAL A 35 -20.38 37.32 75.13
C VAL A 35 -20.23 35.94 74.49
N CYS A 36 -21.34 35.44 73.92
CA CYS A 36 -21.38 34.16 73.25
C CYS A 36 -20.78 34.24 71.84
N LEU A 37 -19.62 33.64 71.62
CA LEU A 37 -18.98 33.54 70.30
C LEU A 37 -18.09 32.29 70.18
N PRO A 38 -18.00 31.68 68.97
CA PRO A 38 -17.16 30.52 68.75
C PRO A 38 -15.68 30.92 68.78
N LEU A 39 -14.88 30.14 69.52
CA LEU A 39 -13.43 30.31 69.64
C LEU A 39 -12.70 29.11 69.04
N ILE A 40 -11.54 29.36 68.43
CA ILE A 40 -10.70 28.32 67.82
C ILE A 40 -9.63 27.88 68.81
N GLY A 41 -9.76 26.66 69.32
CA GLY A 41 -8.72 26.01 70.13
C GLY A 41 -8.76 26.30 71.62
N THR A 42 -9.71 27.13 72.10
CA THR A 42 -9.98 27.33 73.54
C THR A 42 -11.47 27.52 73.78
N ALA A 43 -11.94 27.23 74.98
CA ALA A 43 -13.35 27.37 75.34
C ALA A 43 -13.72 28.79 75.80
N ARG A 44 -12.73 29.56 76.28
CA ARG A 44 -12.93 30.86 76.92
C ARG A 44 -11.72 31.78 76.75
N VAL A 45 -11.98 33.06 76.55
CA VAL A 45 -11.01 34.16 76.64
C VAL A 45 -11.56 35.19 77.62
N ALA A 46 -10.78 35.57 78.62
CA ALA A 46 -11.15 36.56 79.62
C ALA A 46 -10.27 37.82 79.52
N LEU A 47 -10.93 38.97 79.47
CA LEU A 47 -10.31 40.29 79.57
C LEU A 47 -10.52 40.80 80.99
N ARG A 48 -9.43 40.97 81.75
CA ARG A 48 -9.49 41.36 83.17
C ARG A 48 -8.88 42.74 83.35
N ILE A 49 -9.52 43.58 84.17
CA ILE A 49 -8.99 44.88 84.54
C ILE A 49 -8.46 44.77 85.97
N ASP A 50 -7.18 45.06 86.16
CA ASP A 50 -6.54 45.11 87.48
C ASP A 50 -5.69 46.37 87.58
N ALA A 51 -5.86 47.13 88.67
CA ALA A 51 -5.24 48.44 88.89
C ALA A 51 -5.29 49.38 87.65
N GLY A 52 -6.41 49.38 86.91
CA GLY A 52 -6.64 50.19 85.70
C GLY A 52 -5.95 49.67 84.42
N LYS A 53 -5.22 48.55 84.49
CA LYS A 53 -4.56 47.92 83.35
C LYS A 53 -5.35 46.72 82.84
N LEU A 54 -5.38 46.55 81.53
CA LEU A 54 -6.08 45.44 80.87
C LEU A 54 -5.15 44.24 80.71
N TYR A 55 -5.64 43.05 81.04
CA TYR A 55 -4.94 41.78 80.88
C TYR A 55 -5.79 40.82 80.05
N VAL A 56 -5.13 39.96 79.29
CA VAL A 56 -5.78 38.87 78.56
C VAL A 56 -5.37 37.52 79.15
N ASP A 57 -6.37 36.71 79.47
CA ASP A 57 -6.24 35.30 79.76
C ASP A 57 -6.94 34.52 78.66
N ALA A 58 -6.19 33.70 77.93
CA ALA A 58 -6.66 32.97 76.76
C ALA A 58 -6.55 31.46 76.95
N ASP A 59 -6.53 30.95 78.19
CA ASP A 59 -6.63 29.52 78.51
C ASP A 59 -5.72 28.62 77.64
N GLY A 60 -4.43 28.95 77.64
CA GLY A 60 -3.39 28.25 76.87
C GLY A 60 -3.22 28.67 75.39
N ALA A 61 -4.16 29.39 74.77
CA ALA A 61 -3.96 29.90 73.42
C ALA A 61 -2.88 30.99 73.33
N ALA A 62 -2.18 31.01 72.20
CA ALA A 62 -1.27 32.08 71.87
C ALA A 62 -2.03 33.40 71.66
N ALA A 63 -1.69 34.42 72.44
CA ALA A 63 -2.13 35.80 72.22
C ALA A 63 -1.10 36.57 71.40
N ARG A 64 -1.56 37.36 70.44
CA ARG A 64 -0.74 38.33 69.71
C ARG A 64 -1.32 39.71 69.88
N VAL A 65 -0.47 40.70 70.12
CA VAL A 65 -0.84 42.10 70.20
C VAL A 65 -0.10 42.84 69.09
N ASN A 66 -0.82 43.54 68.22
CA ASN A 66 -0.28 44.24 67.06
C ASN A 66 0.64 43.35 66.20
N GLY A 67 0.25 42.09 66.01
CA GLY A 67 0.99 41.10 65.22
C GLY A 67 2.21 40.46 65.90
N ARG A 68 2.57 40.86 67.13
CA ARG A 68 3.67 40.27 67.90
C ARG A 68 3.14 39.33 68.98
N ARG A 69 3.87 38.24 69.28
CA ARG A 69 3.50 37.29 70.34
C ARG A 69 3.51 38.01 71.69
N HIS A 70 2.37 38.00 72.38
CA HIS A 70 2.20 38.57 73.71
C HIS A 70 2.40 37.49 74.77
N ARG A 71 3.07 37.82 75.89
CA ARG A 71 3.25 36.90 77.01
C ARG A 71 2.04 36.98 77.94
N GLN A 72 1.54 35.83 78.41
CA GLN A 72 0.46 35.81 79.40
C GLN A 72 0.92 36.46 80.71
N GLY A 73 -0.02 37.08 81.44
CA GLY A 73 0.24 37.79 82.70
C GLY A 73 0.88 39.18 82.54
N VAL A 74 1.25 39.58 81.32
CA VAL A 74 1.73 40.94 81.03
C VAL A 74 0.56 41.83 80.64
N ALA A 75 0.50 43.04 81.20
CA ALA A 75 -0.51 44.03 80.86
C ALA A 75 -0.50 44.35 79.36
N LEU A 76 -1.69 44.47 78.76
CA LEU A 76 -1.87 44.98 77.42
C LEU A 76 -1.48 46.47 77.36
N PRO A 77 -1.04 46.97 76.20
CA PRO A 77 -0.78 48.39 75.99
C PRO A 77 -2.06 49.24 76.17
N ALA A 78 -1.93 50.57 76.13
CA ALA A 78 -3.08 51.48 76.23
C ALA A 78 -4.10 51.29 75.09
N THR A 79 -3.63 50.93 73.89
CA THR A 79 -4.48 50.67 72.72
C THR A 79 -3.82 49.63 71.81
N GLY A 80 -4.61 48.84 71.08
CA GLY A 80 -4.08 47.97 70.04
C GLY A 80 -5.04 46.89 69.58
N ILE A 81 -4.53 45.98 68.76
CA ILE A 81 -5.26 44.83 68.23
C ILE A 81 -4.78 43.56 68.94
N LEU A 82 -5.70 42.86 69.59
CA LEU A 82 -5.51 41.54 70.17
C LEU A 82 -6.01 40.48 69.19
N GLN A 83 -5.17 39.49 68.92
CA GLN A 83 -5.50 38.29 68.17
C GLN A 83 -5.23 37.05 69.02
N THR A 84 -6.26 36.27 69.32
CA THR A 84 -6.12 35.02 70.08
C THR A 84 -7.29 34.09 69.81
N ALA A 85 -7.07 32.78 69.82
CA ALA A 85 -8.12 31.76 69.65
C ALA A 85 -9.12 32.04 68.49
N GLY A 86 -8.63 32.50 67.33
CA GLY A 86 -9.47 32.87 66.18
C GLY A 86 -10.23 34.20 66.31
N LEU A 87 -10.20 34.84 67.48
CA LEU A 87 -10.75 36.16 67.75
C LEU A 87 -9.76 37.26 67.34
N THR A 88 -10.25 38.30 66.67
CA THR A 88 -9.52 39.54 66.43
C THR A 88 -10.35 40.71 66.95
N LEU A 89 -9.79 41.48 67.88
CA LEU A 89 -10.44 42.64 68.47
C LEU A 89 -9.47 43.80 68.62
N ALA A 90 -9.97 45.02 68.48
CA ALA A 90 -9.27 46.22 68.92
C ALA A 90 -9.69 46.57 70.36
N PHE A 91 -8.78 47.12 71.14
CA PHE A 91 -9.02 47.60 72.50
C PHE A 91 -8.38 48.97 72.71
N GLY A 92 -9.00 49.80 73.55
CA GLY A 92 -8.52 51.15 73.90
C GLY A 92 -9.44 51.88 74.88
N SER A 93 -9.19 53.17 75.08
CA SER A 93 -10.05 54.09 75.82
C SER A 93 -11.35 54.37 75.05
N PRO A 94 -12.46 54.73 75.72
CA PRO A 94 -13.71 55.14 75.06
C PRO A 94 -13.59 56.34 74.12
N GLN A 95 -12.48 57.07 74.18
CA GLN A 95 -12.18 58.21 73.29
C GLN A 95 -11.37 57.80 72.04
N ASP A 96 -10.88 56.56 71.98
CA ASP A 96 -10.06 56.11 70.86
C ASP A 96 -10.93 55.68 69.67
N CYS A 97 -10.51 56.08 68.46
CA CYS A 97 -11.16 55.68 67.21
C CYS A 97 -10.78 54.24 66.84
N LEU A 98 -11.38 53.25 67.53
CA LEU A 98 -11.13 51.82 67.30
C LEU A 98 -11.55 51.34 65.89
N ALA A 99 -12.33 52.14 65.16
CA ALA A 99 -12.79 51.85 63.81
C ALA A 99 -11.67 51.83 62.75
N GLU A 100 -10.58 52.58 62.97
CA GLU A 100 -9.51 52.79 61.98
C GLU A 100 -8.35 51.79 62.12
N MET A 101 -8.40 50.90 63.11
CA MET A 101 -7.33 49.93 63.35
C MET A 101 -7.38 48.75 62.37
N THR A 102 -6.52 48.77 61.35
CA THR A 102 -6.35 47.67 60.39
C THR A 102 -5.12 46.81 60.69
N LEU A 103 -5.22 45.51 60.40
CA LEU A 103 -4.11 44.55 60.54
C LEU A 103 -2.96 44.88 59.56
N PRO A 104 -1.68 44.84 60.00
CA PRO A 104 -0.55 44.98 59.08
C PRO A 104 -0.43 43.74 58.18
N ALA A 105 -0.70 43.88 56.88
CA ALA A 105 -0.51 42.82 55.89
C ALA A 105 0.98 42.62 55.55
N ARG A 106 1.50 41.39 55.64
CA ARG A 106 2.88 41.05 55.22
C ARG A 106 2.86 40.39 53.84
N TYR A 107 3.26 41.13 52.79
CA TYR A 107 3.44 40.64 51.42
C TYR A 107 4.90 40.23 51.09
N GLY A 108 5.59 39.55 52.00
CA GLY A 108 7.04 39.29 51.87
C GLY A 108 7.45 37.99 51.15
N ALA A 109 6.58 36.99 51.08
CA ALA A 109 6.97 35.63 50.63
C ALA A 109 6.48 35.24 49.22
N PHE A 110 5.56 36.00 48.63
CA PHE A 110 4.88 35.61 47.39
C PHE A 110 5.64 35.99 46.11
N LEU A 111 6.60 36.92 46.18
CA LEU A 111 7.35 37.38 45.00
C LEU A 111 8.46 36.40 44.56
N TRP A 112 9.05 35.65 45.48
CA TRP A 112 10.14 34.71 45.17
C TRP A 112 9.66 33.43 44.51
N THR A 113 8.46 32.93 44.82
CA THR A 113 7.89 31.74 44.19
C THR A 113 7.48 31.99 42.74
N GLY A 114 7.01 33.20 42.42
CA GLY A 114 6.66 33.59 41.05
C GLY A 114 7.85 33.60 40.08
N ALA A 115 9.01 34.09 40.53
CA ALA A 115 10.22 34.15 39.69
C ALA A 115 10.74 32.77 39.28
N ILE A 116 10.71 31.79 40.20
CA ILE A 116 11.16 30.42 39.93
C ILE A 116 10.22 29.72 38.93
N ALA A 117 8.90 29.94 39.08
CA ALA A 117 7.92 29.37 38.16
C ALA A 117 8.11 29.89 36.73
N VAL A 118 8.40 31.18 36.56
CA VAL A 118 8.65 31.78 35.23
C VAL A 118 9.92 31.22 34.59
N VAL A 119 11.01 31.05 35.36
CA VAL A 119 12.25 30.48 34.84
C VAL A 119 12.06 29.02 34.42
N LEU A 120 11.34 28.21 35.21
CA LEU A 120 11.02 26.83 34.85
C LEU A 120 10.12 26.74 33.61
N LEU A 121 9.16 27.65 33.46
CA LEU A 121 8.31 27.69 32.28
C LEU A 121 9.11 28.10 31.04
N ALA A 122 10.02 29.07 31.18
CA ALA A 122 10.88 29.55 30.10
C ALA A 122 11.89 28.48 29.65
N THR A 123 12.48 27.72 30.57
CA THR A 123 13.37 26.61 30.21
C THR A 123 12.62 25.45 29.57
N LEU A 124 11.40 25.15 30.00
CA LEU A 124 10.55 24.14 29.35
C LEU A 124 10.18 24.55 27.92
N LEU A 125 9.78 25.81 27.73
CA LEU A 125 9.46 26.36 26.42
C LEU A 125 10.71 26.44 25.52
N ALA A 126 11.86 26.87 26.04
CA ALA A 126 13.11 26.87 25.30
C ALA A 126 13.56 25.45 24.93
N GLY A 127 13.37 24.47 25.81
CA GLY A 127 13.60 23.05 25.52
C GLY A 127 12.70 22.54 24.40
N LEU A 128 11.43 22.96 24.35
CA LEU A 128 10.51 22.62 23.26
C LEU A 128 10.93 23.25 21.92
N TRP A 129 11.42 24.49 21.94
CA TRP A 129 11.90 25.19 20.75
C TRP A 129 13.22 24.63 20.22
N LEU A 130 14.18 24.32 21.10
CA LEU A 130 15.47 23.71 20.75
C LEU A 130 15.35 22.24 20.36
N SER A 131 14.32 21.53 20.86
CA SER A 131 13.94 20.20 20.38
C SER A 131 13.11 20.22 19.09
N GLY A 132 12.99 21.40 18.45
CA GLY A 132 12.79 21.55 17.00
C GLY A 132 13.93 20.97 16.16
N ALA A 133 14.68 20.00 16.69
CA ALA A 133 15.29 18.96 15.88
C ALA A 133 14.16 18.37 15.04
N ALA A 134 14.21 18.68 13.75
CA ALA A 134 13.53 17.93 12.73
C ALA A 134 13.74 16.44 13.05
N ARG A 135 12.71 15.81 13.61
CA ARG A 135 12.52 14.39 13.38
C ARG A 135 12.34 14.35 11.89
N ASP A 136 13.35 13.88 11.17
CA ASP A 136 13.19 13.39 9.81
C ASP A 136 12.04 12.39 9.89
N SER A 137 10.85 12.92 9.64
CA SER A 137 9.66 12.14 9.44
C SER A 137 10.04 11.29 8.23
N GLY A 138 9.90 9.97 8.34
CA GLY A 138 10.10 9.10 7.19
C GLY A 138 9.38 9.68 5.96
N PRO A 139 9.80 9.31 4.74
CA PRO A 139 9.40 10.01 3.52
C PRO A 139 7.93 10.43 3.58
N GLY A 140 7.63 11.72 3.36
CA GLY A 140 6.23 12.15 3.31
C GLY A 140 5.45 11.33 2.28
N ILE A 141 4.12 11.45 2.23
CA ILE A 141 3.27 10.66 1.32
C ILE A 141 3.86 10.51 -0.10
N PRO A 142 4.41 11.56 -0.75
CA PRO A 142 5.11 11.41 -2.05
C PRO A 142 6.27 10.40 -2.04
N GLY A 143 7.13 10.41 -1.02
CA GLY A 143 8.24 9.47 -0.89
C GLY A 143 7.79 8.05 -0.54
N TRP A 144 6.68 7.87 0.18
CA TRP A 144 6.07 6.54 0.37
C TRP A 144 5.51 5.98 -0.95
N VAL A 145 4.94 6.84 -1.80
CA VAL A 145 4.49 6.45 -3.15
C VAL A 145 5.68 6.01 -4.01
N GLU A 146 6.78 6.78 -4.01
CA GLU A 146 7.98 6.39 -4.75
C GLU A 146 8.54 5.05 -4.27
N MET A 147 8.63 4.84 -2.95
CA MET A 147 9.09 3.58 -2.38
C MET A 147 8.15 2.40 -2.71
N LEU A 148 6.84 2.64 -2.78
CA LEU A 148 5.86 1.64 -3.21
C LEU A 148 6.04 1.24 -4.68
N LEU A 149 6.35 2.19 -5.56
CA LEU A 149 6.53 1.94 -6.99
C LEU A 149 7.89 1.30 -7.34
N GLN A 150 8.86 1.34 -6.42
CA GLN A 150 10.14 0.63 -6.57
C GLN A 150 10.04 -0.90 -6.38
N GLN A 151 8.88 -1.43 -6.03
CA GLN A 151 8.68 -2.87 -5.91
C GLN A 151 8.85 -3.59 -7.28
N PRO A 152 9.31 -4.86 -7.28
CA PRO A 152 9.51 -5.61 -8.50
C PRO A 152 8.23 -5.68 -9.35
N GLY A 153 8.37 -5.40 -10.65
CA GLY A 153 7.26 -5.39 -11.63
C GLY A 153 6.51 -4.07 -11.78
N MET A 154 6.90 -3.02 -11.03
CA MET A 154 6.36 -1.65 -11.13
C MET A 154 7.42 -0.59 -11.51
N ASP A 155 8.62 -1.01 -11.91
CA ASP A 155 9.75 -0.14 -12.27
C ASP A 155 9.47 0.80 -13.45
N LYS A 156 8.41 0.53 -14.22
CA LYS A 156 7.95 1.36 -15.36
C LYS A 156 6.68 2.15 -15.05
N VAL A 157 6.22 2.15 -13.81
CA VAL A 157 5.11 2.98 -13.34
C VAL A 157 5.67 4.29 -12.82
N LYS A 158 5.15 5.41 -13.34
CA LYS A 158 5.49 6.76 -12.92
C LYS A 158 4.34 7.38 -12.15
N ALA A 159 4.68 8.02 -11.03
CA ALA A 159 3.80 8.85 -10.24
C ALA A 159 4.08 10.33 -10.57
N VAL A 160 3.04 11.08 -10.91
CA VAL A 160 3.10 12.53 -11.07
C VAL A 160 2.01 13.15 -10.23
N TRP A 161 2.39 14.01 -9.29
CA TRP A 161 1.45 14.80 -8.49
C TRP A 161 1.03 16.04 -9.26
N ALA A 162 -0.27 16.27 -9.38
CA ALA A 162 -0.81 17.51 -9.89
C ALA A 162 -0.90 18.57 -8.76
N ALA A 163 -1.01 19.84 -9.15
CA ALA A 163 -1.08 20.97 -8.20
C ALA A 163 -2.34 20.95 -7.31
N ASP A 164 -3.37 20.21 -7.71
CA ASP A 164 -4.60 19.96 -6.95
C ASP A 164 -4.46 18.84 -5.91
N GLY A 165 -3.26 18.23 -5.81
CA GLY A 165 -2.99 17.12 -4.89
C GLY A 165 -3.40 15.75 -5.41
N VAL A 166 -3.89 15.64 -6.65
CA VAL A 166 -4.26 14.34 -7.25
C VAL A 166 -3.02 13.66 -7.84
N LEU A 167 -2.81 12.40 -7.46
CA LEU A 167 -1.73 11.58 -7.99
C LEU A 167 -2.14 10.94 -9.33
N THR A 168 -1.36 11.12 -10.39
CA THR A 168 -1.55 10.38 -11.65
C THR A 168 -0.51 9.27 -11.77
N LEU A 169 -1.00 8.03 -11.84
CA LEU A 169 -0.18 6.85 -12.10
C LEU A 169 -0.23 6.53 -13.59
N SER A 170 0.92 6.38 -14.23
CA SER A 170 1.01 6.09 -15.67
C SER A 170 2.18 5.18 -15.98
N GLY A 171 2.18 4.54 -17.15
CA GLY A 171 3.25 3.65 -17.59
C GLY A 171 2.78 2.20 -17.66
N TYR A 172 3.66 1.27 -17.31
CA TYR A 172 3.43 -0.16 -17.51
C TYR A 172 3.70 -0.97 -16.24
N CYS A 173 2.88 -1.99 -15.99
CA CYS A 173 3.15 -2.99 -14.96
C CYS A 173 3.07 -4.40 -15.56
N ALA A 174 3.87 -5.33 -15.01
CA ALA A 174 3.92 -6.70 -15.52
C ALA A 174 2.64 -7.49 -15.22
N GLU A 175 2.14 -7.42 -13.98
CA GLU A 175 0.98 -8.17 -13.50
C GLU A 175 -0.04 -7.29 -12.78
N GLY A 176 -1.33 -7.60 -12.93
CA GLY A 176 -2.41 -6.87 -12.27
C GLY A 176 -2.46 -7.02 -10.76
N ALA A 177 -1.99 -8.14 -10.20
CA ALA A 177 -2.03 -8.40 -8.75
C ALA A 177 -1.18 -7.39 -7.96
N GLN A 178 0.00 -7.05 -8.49
CA GLN A 178 0.92 -6.09 -7.88
C GLN A 178 0.32 -4.68 -7.87
N MET A 179 -0.29 -4.25 -8.98
CA MET A 179 -0.97 -2.97 -9.06
C MET A 179 -2.21 -2.91 -8.16
N GLY A 180 -2.93 -4.02 -8.00
CA GLY A 180 -4.05 -4.13 -7.07
C GLY A 180 -3.64 -3.86 -5.62
N ALA A 181 -2.54 -4.46 -5.17
CA ALA A 181 -1.98 -4.22 -3.85
C ALA A 181 -1.51 -2.76 -3.67
N ALA A 182 -0.88 -2.18 -4.68
CA ALA A 182 -0.46 -0.78 -4.66
C ALA A 182 -1.66 0.18 -4.52
N ARG A 183 -2.74 -0.04 -5.27
CA ARG A 183 -3.98 0.75 -5.18
C ARG A 183 -4.59 0.72 -3.79
N LEU A 184 -4.65 -0.44 -3.15
CA LEU A 184 -5.17 -0.59 -1.79
C LEU A 184 -4.33 0.19 -0.78
N ARG A 185 -3.00 0.16 -0.91
CA ARG A 185 -2.10 0.96 -0.04
C ARG A 185 -2.29 2.45 -0.26
N LEU A 186 -2.34 2.90 -1.52
CA LEU A 186 -2.58 4.32 -1.83
C LEU A 186 -3.91 4.81 -1.26
N ALA A 187 -4.96 4.01 -1.37
CA ALA A 187 -6.26 4.29 -0.76
C ALA A 187 -6.17 4.35 0.77
N SER A 188 -5.43 3.43 1.42
CA SER A 188 -5.23 3.46 2.89
C SER A 188 -4.48 4.69 3.38
N TRP A 189 -3.65 5.31 2.54
CA TRP A 189 -2.96 6.57 2.84
C TRP A 189 -3.82 7.80 2.53
N GLY A 190 -5.07 7.62 2.09
CA GLY A 190 -5.98 8.71 1.72
C GLY A 190 -5.59 9.43 0.43
N VAL A 191 -4.77 8.81 -0.42
CA VAL A 191 -4.32 9.43 -1.67
C VAL A 191 -5.42 9.31 -2.72
N VAL A 192 -5.86 10.45 -3.26
CA VAL A 192 -6.73 10.49 -4.44
C VAL A 192 -5.85 10.33 -5.67
N PHE A 193 -6.16 9.35 -6.52
CA PHE A 193 -5.35 9.07 -7.70
C PHE A 193 -6.15 8.78 -8.97
N ARG A 194 -5.54 9.06 -10.12
CA ARG A 194 -5.99 8.66 -11.46
C ARG A 194 -5.08 7.57 -11.98
N ASP A 195 -5.65 6.43 -12.31
CA ASP A 195 -4.91 5.29 -12.83
C ASP A 195 -4.96 5.23 -14.36
N ARG A 196 -3.79 5.37 -14.97
CA ARG A 196 -3.55 5.21 -16.41
C ARG A 196 -2.44 4.18 -16.68
N VAL A 197 -2.23 3.25 -15.75
CA VAL A 197 -1.22 2.20 -15.88
C VAL A 197 -1.75 1.10 -16.81
N VAL A 198 -0.98 0.80 -17.84
CA VAL A 198 -1.26 -0.30 -18.76
C VAL A 198 -0.70 -1.59 -18.15
N ARG A 199 -1.54 -2.61 -18.04
CA ARG A 199 -1.15 -3.90 -17.47
C ARG A 199 -0.79 -4.89 -18.56
N GLY A 200 0.39 -5.52 -18.46
CA GLY A 200 0.88 -6.48 -19.46
C GLY A 200 0.01 -7.73 -19.57
N ASP A 201 -0.51 -8.22 -18.45
CA ASP A 201 -1.46 -9.36 -18.41
C ASP A 201 -2.78 -9.06 -19.15
N LEU A 202 -3.34 -7.87 -18.92
CA LEU A 202 -4.55 -7.41 -19.61
C LEU A 202 -4.27 -7.20 -21.11
N LEU A 203 -3.13 -6.58 -21.44
CA LEU A 203 -2.72 -6.37 -22.83
C LEU A 203 -2.59 -7.69 -23.60
N ALA A 204 -1.96 -8.69 -22.99
CA ALA A 204 -1.83 -10.03 -23.57
C ALA A 204 -3.20 -10.69 -23.75
N ARG A 205 -4.13 -10.51 -22.79
CA ARG A 205 -5.49 -11.02 -22.87
C ARG A 205 -6.30 -10.34 -23.98
N ASP A 206 -6.26 -9.02 -24.09
CA ASP A 206 -6.98 -8.29 -25.14
C ASP A 206 -6.52 -8.72 -26.54
N VAL A 207 -5.21 -8.93 -26.71
CA VAL A 207 -4.63 -9.47 -27.95
C VAL A 207 -5.03 -10.92 -28.17
N GLN A 208 -5.05 -11.75 -27.12
CA GLN A 208 -5.50 -13.14 -27.19
C GLN A 208 -6.96 -13.22 -27.65
N ASP A 209 -7.85 -12.43 -27.06
CA ASP A 209 -9.27 -12.40 -27.38
C ASP A 209 -9.51 -11.97 -28.83
N LEU A 210 -8.75 -10.96 -29.30
CA LEU A 210 -8.75 -10.55 -30.70
C LEU A 210 -8.36 -11.68 -31.65
N LEU A 211 -7.29 -12.43 -31.33
CA LEU A 211 -6.84 -13.56 -32.14
C LEU A 211 -7.86 -14.71 -32.14
N LEU A 212 -8.49 -14.99 -31.00
CA LEU A 212 -9.56 -15.97 -30.88
C LEU A 212 -10.76 -15.60 -31.75
N GLN A 213 -11.20 -14.33 -31.70
CA GLN A 213 -12.29 -13.81 -32.55
C GLN A 213 -11.97 -13.90 -34.04
N ALA A 214 -10.70 -13.71 -34.41
CA ALA A 214 -10.23 -13.88 -35.79
C ALA A 214 -10.08 -15.36 -36.21
N GLY A 215 -10.31 -16.32 -35.32
CA GLY A 215 -10.24 -17.75 -35.60
C GLY A 215 -8.85 -18.38 -35.44
N TYR A 216 -7.93 -17.71 -34.73
CA TYR A 216 -6.63 -18.28 -34.32
C TYR A 216 -6.75 -18.95 -32.95
N THR A 217 -7.49 -20.05 -32.86
CA THR A 217 -7.81 -20.75 -31.60
C THR A 217 -6.60 -21.36 -30.89
N GLY A 218 -5.54 -21.70 -31.63
CA GLY A 218 -4.29 -22.25 -31.08
C GLY A 218 -3.22 -21.21 -30.78
N ALA A 219 -3.47 -19.91 -30.99
CA ALA A 219 -2.51 -18.88 -30.64
C ALA A 219 -2.45 -18.67 -29.13
N ARG A 220 -1.26 -18.44 -28.58
CA ARG A 220 -0.99 -18.07 -27.20
C ARG A 220 -0.28 -16.73 -27.19
N VAL A 221 -0.71 -15.83 -26.33
CA VAL A 221 -0.12 -14.49 -26.21
C VAL A 221 0.47 -14.28 -24.82
N ARG A 222 1.68 -13.74 -24.77
CA ARG A 222 2.37 -13.37 -23.53
C ARG A 222 2.92 -11.95 -23.62
N SER A 223 2.89 -11.21 -22.51
CA SER A 223 3.60 -9.93 -22.40
C SER A 223 5.09 -10.19 -22.24
N THR A 224 5.92 -9.53 -23.04
CA THR A 224 7.39 -9.70 -23.00
C THR A 224 8.11 -8.47 -22.49
N ALA A 225 7.54 -7.29 -22.75
CA ALA A 225 8.10 -6.02 -22.32
C ALA A 225 6.98 -4.98 -22.17
N PRO A 226 7.26 -3.79 -21.60
CA PRO A 226 6.29 -2.70 -21.47
C PRO A 226 5.61 -2.34 -22.80
N GLY A 227 4.32 -2.69 -22.92
CA GLY A 227 3.54 -2.46 -24.13
C GLY A 227 3.91 -3.37 -25.30
N GLU A 228 4.62 -4.47 -25.05
CA GLU A 228 5.02 -5.42 -26.08
C GLU A 228 4.51 -6.84 -25.77
N VAL A 229 4.00 -7.51 -26.80
CA VAL A 229 3.49 -8.88 -26.69
C VAL A 229 4.18 -9.83 -27.68
N CYS A 230 4.32 -11.08 -27.28
CA CYS A 230 4.72 -12.21 -28.11
C CYS A 230 3.50 -13.05 -28.44
N ILE A 231 3.25 -13.26 -29.72
CA ILE A 231 2.19 -14.13 -30.24
C ILE A 231 2.85 -15.44 -30.68
N GLN A 232 2.56 -16.52 -29.97
CA GLN A 232 3.02 -17.87 -30.28
C GLN A 232 1.88 -18.67 -30.88
N GLY A 233 2.00 -19.08 -32.14
CA GLY A 233 0.93 -19.84 -32.80
C GLY A 233 1.25 -20.11 -34.26
N ASP A 234 0.32 -20.73 -34.98
CA ASP A 234 0.42 -20.85 -36.45
C ASP A 234 -0.26 -19.63 -37.11
N ILE A 235 0.45 -18.50 -37.12
CA ILE A 235 -0.05 -17.29 -37.77
C ILE A 235 0.39 -17.28 -39.23
N THR A 236 -0.59 -17.36 -40.13
CA THR A 236 -0.38 -17.30 -41.59
C THR A 236 -0.62 -15.90 -42.13
N MET A 237 0.33 -15.39 -42.93
CA MET A 237 0.24 -14.10 -43.61
C MET A 237 -0.74 -14.17 -44.78
N GLY A 238 -2.03 -14.05 -44.50
CA GLY A 238 -3.11 -14.07 -45.49
C GLY A 238 -4.27 -13.18 -45.09
N LYS A 239 -5.40 -13.29 -45.81
CA LYS A 239 -6.58 -12.41 -45.63
C LYS A 239 -7.01 -12.25 -44.16
N ARG A 240 -6.97 -13.35 -43.40
CA ARG A 240 -7.30 -13.36 -41.96
C ARG A 240 -6.37 -12.47 -41.15
N TRP A 241 -5.06 -12.62 -41.31
CA TRP A 241 -4.08 -11.79 -40.61
C TRP A 241 -4.16 -10.33 -41.03
N THR A 242 -4.37 -10.07 -42.32
CA THR A 242 -4.57 -8.72 -42.86
C THR A 242 -5.73 -7.99 -42.21
N ALA A 243 -6.81 -8.70 -41.84
CA ALA A 243 -7.94 -8.14 -41.11
C ALA A 243 -7.65 -7.85 -39.63
N VAL A 244 -6.77 -8.64 -38.99
CA VAL A 244 -6.39 -8.48 -37.58
C VAL A 244 -5.44 -7.30 -37.36
N LEU A 245 -4.51 -7.07 -38.30
CA LEU A 245 -3.49 -6.02 -38.20
C LEU A 245 -4.01 -4.62 -37.80
N PRO A 246 -5.07 -4.07 -38.41
CA PRO A 246 -5.60 -2.77 -38.01
C PRO A 246 -6.19 -2.79 -36.59
N GLN A 247 -6.82 -3.90 -36.18
CA GLN A 247 -7.43 -4.02 -34.86
C GLN A 247 -6.36 -4.10 -33.75
N LEU A 248 -5.25 -4.79 -33.99
CA LEU A 248 -4.10 -4.79 -33.07
C LEU A 248 -3.59 -3.38 -32.78
N ARG A 249 -3.52 -2.52 -33.81
CA ARG A 249 -3.04 -1.13 -33.67
C ARG A 249 -3.97 -0.24 -32.84
N LEU A 250 -5.23 -0.63 -32.69
CA LEU A 250 -6.22 0.12 -31.92
C LEU A 250 -6.20 -0.24 -30.43
N ILE A 251 -5.50 -1.31 -30.03
CA ILE A 251 -5.42 -1.73 -28.63
C ILE A 251 -4.63 -0.68 -27.82
N PRO A 252 -5.27 0.00 -26.85
CA PRO A 252 -4.62 1.04 -26.07
C PRO A 252 -3.42 0.49 -25.29
N GLY A 253 -2.28 1.17 -25.40
CA GLY A 253 -1.06 0.80 -24.67
C GLY A 253 -0.20 -0.26 -25.35
N LEU A 254 -0.69 -0.92 -26.42
CA LEU A 254 0.11 -1.82 -27.26
C LEU A 254 1.04 -0.99 -28.15
N ARG A 255 2.34 -1.19 -28.01
CA ARG A 255 3.39 -0.52 -28.79
C ARG A 255 3.95 -1.41 -29.88
N ARG A 256 4.25 -2.67 -29.55
CA ARG A 256 4.83 -3.64 -30.49
C ARG A 256 4.28 -5.04 -30.25
N TRP A 257 4.31 -5.85 -31.29
CA TRP A 257 4.08 -7.28 -31.19
C TRP A 257 5.07 -8.01 -32.08
N HIS A 258 5.40 -9.24 -31.71
CA HIS A 258 6.20 -10.14 -32.53
C HIS A 258 5.54 -11.51 -32.57
N ILE A 259 5.77 -12.24 -33.66
CA ILE A 259 5.15 -13.52 -33.93
C ILE A 259 6.24 -14.59 -33.89
N GLU A 260 6.05 -15.60 -33.06
CA GLU A 260 6.90 -16.79 -32.96
C GLU A 260 6.13 -18.01 -33.46
N ASN A 261 6.30 -18.35 -34.74
CA ASN A 261 5.76 -19.58 -35.32
C ASN A 261 6.72 -20.76 -35.07
N ARG A 262 6.93 -21.15 -33.81
CA ARG A 262 7.87 -22.24 -33.43
C ARG A 262 7.59 -23.54 -34.18
N HIS A 263 6.31 -23.92 -34.29
CA HIS A 263 5.87 -25.11 -35.02
C HIS A 263 6.26 -25.08 -36.50
N ALA A 264 6.14 -23.93 -37.17
CA ALA A 264 6.50 -23.81 -38.58
C ALA A 264 8.02 -23.92 -38.80
N VAL A 265 8.84 -23.43 -37.86
CA VAL A 265 10.29 -23.60 -37.91
C VAL A 265 10.67 -25.07 -37.69
N GLN A 266 10.06 -25.72 -36.69
CA GLN A 266 10.30 -27.13 -36.38
C GLN A 266 9.83 -28.06 -37.50
N SER A 267 8.65 -27.83 -38.08
CA SER A 267 8.13 -28.65 -39.19
C SER A 267 9.03 -28.56 -40.41
N ARG A 268 9.49 -27.35 -40.79
CA ARG A 268 10.46 -27.15 -41.88
C ARG A 268 11.77 -27.90 -41.62
N ALA A 269 12.28 -27.86 -40.39
CA ALA A 269 13.48 -28.58 -40.02
C ALA A 269 13.29 -30.10 -40.12
N ILE A 270 12.16 -30.64 -39.64
CA ILE A 270 11.83 -32.08 -39.75
C ILE A 270 11.72 -32.49 -41.21
N ILE A 271 11.00 -31.72 -42.04
CA ILE A 271 10.80 -32.01 -43.47
C ILE A 271 12.13 -31.94 -44.22
N SER A 272 12.99 -30.95 -43.94
CA SER A 272 14.34 -30.88 -44.49
C SER A 272 15.16 -32.11 -44.11
N ALA A 273 15.12 -32.50 -42.83
CA ALA A 273 15.87 -33.65 -42.35
C ALA A 273 15.37 -34.97 -42.98
N LEU A 274 14.07 -35.11 -43.24
CA LEU A 274 13.51 -36.24 -43.98
C LEU A 274 13.97 -36.23 -45.45
N ARG A 275 14.02 -35.06 -46.09
CA ARG A 275 14.55 -34.90 -47.46
C ARG A 275 15.99 -35.37 -47.55
N ASP A 276 16.84 -34.85 -46.68
CA ASP A 276 18.29 -35.11 -46.70
C ASP A 276 18.63 -36.58 -46.41
N ASN A 277 17.69 -37.33 -45.84
CA ASN A 277 17.84 -38.77 -45.55
C ASN A 277 16.99 -39.66 -46.49
N GLY A 278 16.36 -39.09 -47.54
CA GLY A 278 15.62 -39.84 -48.55
C GLY A 278 14.27 -40.43 -48.08
N LEU A 279 13.66 -39.85 -47.04
CA LEU A 279 12.46 -40.40 -46.38
C LEU A 279 11.16 -39.66 -46.73
N LEU A 280 11.20 -38.62 -47.56
CA LEU A 280 10.04 -37.77 -47.86
C LEU A 280 8.84 -38.56 -48.40
N ALA A 281 9.05 -39.55 -49.27
CA ALA A 281 7.98 -40.33 -49.89
C ALA A 281 7.53 -41.55 -49.06
N GLU A 282 8.23 -41.87 -47.97
CA GLU A 282 7.96 -43.06 -47.16
C GLU A 282 7.23 -42.74 -45.84
N ILE A 283 7.35 -41.48 -45.37
CA ILE A 283 6.85 -41.06 -44.05
C ILE A 283 6.04 -39.77 -44.14
N SER A 284 4.84 -39.79 -43.57
CA SER A 284 4.02 -38.60 -43.33
C SER A 284 4.35 -37.99 -41.96
N VAL A 285 4.26 -36.67 -41.84
CA VAL A 285 4.48 -35.91 -40.59
C VAL A 285 3.21 -35.14 -40.28
N THR A 286 2.61 -35.42 -39.14
CA THR A 286 1.38 -34.74 -38.69
C THR A 286 1.63 -34.04 -37.35
N PRO A 287 1.40 -32.72 -37.25
CA PRO A 287 1.40 -32.03 -35.97
C PRO A 287 0.18 -32.46 -35.13
N VAL A 288 0.41 -32.83 -33.86
CA VAL A 288 -0.62 -33.21 -32.89
C VAL A 288 -0.39 -32.41 -31.61
N GLY A 289 -1.11 -31.30 -31.46
CA GLY A 289 -0.90 -30.35 -30.35
C GLY A 289 0.51 -29.74 -30.42
N ASP A 290 1.29 -29.93 -29.36
CA ASP A 290 2.69 -29.49 -29.28
C ASP A 290 3.71 -30.58 -29.72
N ALA A 291 3.25 -31.72 -30.23
CA ALA A 291 4.07 -32.83 -30.71
C ALA A 291 3.95 -33.05 -32.22
N PHE A 292 4.89 -33.80 -32.80
CA PHE A 292 4.79 -34.29 -34.18
C PHE A 292 4.78 -35.82 -34.19
N THR A 293 3.84 -36.39 -34.95
CA THR A 293 3.75 -37.82 -35.20
C THR A 293 4.22 -38.12 -36.61
N LEU A 294 5.20 -38.99 -36.73
CA LEU A 294 5.68 -39.54 -37.98
C LEU A 294 4.98 -40.88 -38.21
N SER A 295 4.38 -41.06 -39.38
CA SER A 295 3.66 -42.29 -39.74
C SER A 295 4.15 -42.82 -41.09
N GLY A 296 4.38 -44.12 -41.17
CA GLY A 296 4.80 -44.80 -42.38
C GLY A 296 5.09 -46.27 -42.11
N VAL A 297 5.02 -47.10 -43.15
CA VAL A 297 5.41 -48.52 -43.06
C VAL A 297 6.81 -48.67 -43.64
N LEU A 298 7.78 -48.85 -42.76
CA LEU A 298 9.20 -48.97 -43.12
C LEU A 298 9.71 -50.38 -42.81
N ASP A 299 10.68 -50.82 -43.61
CA ASP A 299 11.47 -52.00 -43.32
C ASP A 299 12.42 -51.78 -42.12
N ALA A 300 13.06 -52.86 -41.64
CA ALA A 300 13.99 -52.78 -40.51
C ALA A 300 15.11 -51.72 -40.68
N PRO A 301 15.81 -51.62 -41.83
CA PRO A 301 16.81 -50.58 -42.02
C PRO A 301 16.19 -49.17 -42.10
N GLY A 302 15.01 -49.01 -42.69
CA GLY A 302 14.26 -47.75 -42.71
C GLY A 302 13.88 -47.28 -41.31
N LYS A 303 13.37 -48.17 -40.45
CA LYS A 303 13.09 -47.86 -39.04
C LYS A 303 14.35 -47.39 -38.30
N ALA A 304 15.48 -48.05 -38.51
CA ALA A 304 16.75 -47.64 -37.89
C ALA A 304 17.22 -46.26 -38.37
N ARG A 305 17.02 -45.92 -39.66
CA ARG A 305 17.30 -44.57 -40.19
C ARG A 305 16.43 -43.51 -39.52
N VAL A 306 15.13 -43.77 -39.39
CA VAL A 306 14.19 -42.84 -38.74
C VAL A 306 14.53 -42.63 -37.28
N ILE A 307 14.76 -43.69 -36.51
CA ILE A 307 15.08 -43.56 -35.08
C ILE A 307 16.32 -42.66 -34.88
N ARG A 308 17.38 -42.89 -35.66
CA ARG A 308 18.58 -42.03 -35.63
C ARG A 308 18.29 -40.57 -36.04
N LEU A 309 17.40 -40.37 -37.00
CA LEU A 309 16.97 -39.03 -37.41
C LEU A 309 16.22 -38.31 -36.27
N LEU A 310 15.29 -39.01 -35.61
CA LEU A 310 14.51 -38.46 -34.50
C LEU A 310 15.41 -38.09 -33.32
N ASP A 311 16.42 -38.90 -33.00
CA ASP A 311 17.36 -38.60 -31.92
C ASP A 311 18.22 -37.36 -32.24
N ARG A 312 18.68 -37.20 -33.50
CA ARG A 312 19.38 -35.97 -33.92
C ARG A 312 18.48 -34.74 -33.80
N LEU A 313 17.22 -34.83 -34.24
CA LEU A 313 16.27 -33.72 -34.16
C LEU A 313 15.94 -33.33 -32.72
N ARG A 314 15.84 -34.30 -31.80
CA ARG A 314 15.64 -34.05 -30.36
C ARG A 314 16.82 -33.31 -29.73
N THR A 315 18.05 -33.64 -30.15
CA THR A 315 19.26 -32.93 -29.69
C THR A 315 19.32 -31.50 -30.26
N GLN A 316 18.92 -31.30 -31.51
CA GLN A 316 18.92 -29.98 -32.16
C GLN A 316 17.81 -29.06 -31.61
N PHE A 317 16.65 -29.62 -31.25
CA PHE A 317 15.50 -28.89 -30.74
C PHE A 317 15.07 -29.44 -29.37
N PRO A 318 15.68 -28.96 -28.26
CA PRO A 318 15.29 -29.37 -26.92
C PRO A 318 13.79 -29.12 -26.66
N GLY A 319 13.11 -30.15 -26.15
CA GLY A 319 11.66 -30.11 -25.89
C GLY A 319 10.77 -30.41 -27.11
N LEU A 320 11.33 -30.81 -28.26
CA LEU A 320 10.57 -31.30 -29.40
C LEU A 320 10.04 -32.73 -29.14
N ALA A 321 8.72 -32.86 -28.99
CA ALA A 321 8.07 -34.15 -28.84
C ALA A 321 7.85 -34.81 -30.20
N LEU A 322 8.58 -35.91 -30.46
CA LEU A 322 8.49 -36.70 -31.70
C LEU A 322 8.09 -38.14 -31.36
N SER A 323 7.14 -38.69 -32.10
CA SER A 323 6.79 -40.11 -32.07
C SER A 323 6.78 -40.69 -33.47
N TYR A 324 7.16 -41.96 -33.60
CA TYR A 324 7.03 -42.73 -34.83
C TYR A 324 6.01 -43.83 -34.62
N GLN A 325 5.09 -43.97 -35.58
CA GLN A 325 4.08 -45.02 -35.60
C GLN A 325 4.18 -45.77 -36.92
N ALA A 326 4.25 -47.10 -36.85
CA ALA A 326 4.29 -47.97 -38.02
C ALA A 326 2.87 -48.16 -38.59
N VAL A 327 2.21 -47.05 -38.92
CA VAL A 327 0.87 -46.99 -39.49
C VAL A 327 0.99 -46.46 -40.92
N PRO A 328 0.28 -47.04 -41.91
CA PRO A 328 0.26 -46.51 -43.27
C PRO A 328 -0.12 -45.03 -43.29
N ALA A 329 0.42 -44.29 -44.28
CA ALA A 329 0.01 -42.91 -44.50
C ALA A 329 -1.50 -42.85 -44.76
N SER A 330 -2.18 -41.83 -44.21
CA SER A 330 -3.61 -41.65 -44.41
C SER A 330 -3.94 -41.46 -45.89
N ALA A 331 -5.04 -42.05 -46.35
CA ALA A 331 -5.59 -41.83 -47.70
C ALA A 331 -6.09 -40.38 -47.93
N ASP A 332 -6.07 -39.53 -46.89
CA ASP A 332 -6.42 -38.09 -46.97
C ASP A 332 -5.63 -37.33 -48.05
N GLY A 333 -4.46 -37.84 -48.44
CA GLY A 333 -3.67 -37.28 -49.54
C GLY A 333 -4.44 -37.18 -50.87
N ALA A 334 -5.34 -38.14 -51.17
CA ALA A 334 -6.17 -38.10 -52.37
C ALA A 334 -7.13 -36.90 -52.37
N GLN A 335 -7.68 -36.54 -51.20
CA GLN A 335 -8.64 -35.44 -51.06
C GLN A 335 -8.00 -34.06 -51.27
N ARG A 336 -6.66 -33.98 -51.20
CA ARG A 336 -5.88 -32.76 -51.43
C ARG A 336 -5.57 -32.54 -52.90
N LEU A 337 -5.62 -33.58 -53.72
CA LEU A 337 -5.43 -33.46 -55.15
C LEU A 337 -6.69 -32.85 -55.79
N PRO A 338 -6.56 -31.94 -56.77
CA PRO A 338 -7.71 -31.38 -57.49
C PRO A 338 -8.57 -32.41 -58.23
N SER A 339 -7.99 -33.58 -58.51
CA SER A 339 -8.58 -34.70 -59.26
C SER A 339 -7.75 -35.95 -58.97
N PRO A 340 -8.30 -37.17 -59.15
CA PRO A 340 -7.54 -38.40 -58.97
C PRO A 340 -6.29 -38.47 -59.85
N ALA A 341 -5.30 -39.22 -59.38
CA ALA A 341 -4.06 -39.48 -60.10
C ALA A 341 -4.32 -40.42 -61.28
N ALA A 342 -3.97 -40.00 -62.50
CA ALA A 342 -4.08 -40.83 -63.70
C ALA A 342 -2.79 -41.60 -64.01
N GLY A 343 -1.63 -41.04 -63.66
CA GLY A 343 -0.33 -41.71 -63.84
C GLY A 343 0.86 -40.76 -63.79
N ILE A 344 2.06 -41.34 -63.68
CA ILE A 344 3.32 -40.59 -63.68
C ILE A 344 3.91 -40.60 -65.08
N ILE A 345 4.36 -39.44 -65.53
CA ILE A 345 5.02 -39.28 -66.82
C ILE A 345 6.48 -38.86 -66.59
N HIS A 346 7.40 -39.73 -66.99
CA HIS A 346 8.83 -39.43 -67.02
C HIS A 346 9.19 -38.74 -68.33
N SER A 347 9.83 -37.57 -68.24
CA SER A 347 10.19 -36.78 -69.41
C SER A 347 11.60 -36.19 -69.28
N ARG A 348 12.20 -35.78 -70.41
CA ARG A 348 13.49 -35.08 -70.40
C ARG A 348 13.44 -33.72 -69.68
N HIS A 349 12.24 -33.19 -69.44
CA HIS A 349 12.00 -31.93 -68.74
C HIS A 349 11.59 -32.12 -67.27
N GLY A 350 11.70 -33.34 -66.76
CA GLY A 350 11.35 -33.70 -65.39
C GLY A 350 10.10 -34.57 -65.31
N ASP A 351 9.98 -35.24 -64.17
CA ASP A 351 8.86 -36.14 -63.86
C ASP A 351 7.67 -35.34 -63.37
N TYR A 352 6.46 -35.72 -63.81
CA TYR A 352 5.23 -35.10 -63.36
C TYR A 352 4.12 -36.12 -63.18
N LEU A 353 3.25 -35.85 -62.22
CA LEU A 353 2.01 -36.57 -62.03
C LEU A 353 0.93 -35.94 -62.92
N MET A 354 0.31 -36.75 -63.78
CA MET A 354 -0.88 -36.38 -64.53
C MET A 354 -2.12 -36.73 -63.70
N LEU A 355 -3.02 -35.77 -63.52
CA LEU A 355 -4.33 -36.00 -62.93
C LEU A 355 -5.37 -36.29 -64.03
N GLU A 356 -6.48 -36.94 -63.69
CA GLU A 356 -7.55 -37.28 -64.65
C GLU A 356 -8.16 -36.05 -65.35
N ASN A 357 -8.17 -34.90 -64.67
CA ASN A 357 -8.62 -33.63 -65.24
C ASN A 357 -7.57 -32.92 -66.13
N GLY A 358 -6.43 -33.57 -66.42
CA GLY A 358 -5.36 -33.05 -67.27
C GLY A 358 -4.39 -32.09 -66.57
N VAL A 359 -4.57 -31.81 -65.29
CA VAL A 359 -3.62 -31.00 -64.50
C VAL A 359 -2.33 -31.79 -64.31
N ARG A 360 -1.20 -31.09 -64.45
CA ARG A 360 0.15 -31.64 -64.26
C ARG A 360 0.72 -31.13 -62.94
N LEU A 361 1.14 -32.03 -62.07
CA LEU A 361 1.80 -31.70 -60.81
C LEU A 361 3.27 -32.13 -60.85
N GLN A 362 4.16 -31.17 -60.64
CA GLN A 362 5.61 -31.33 -60.50
C GLN A 362 6.05 -30.90 -59.10
N VAL A 363 7.26 -31.29 -58.70
CA VAL A 363 7.89 -30.73 -57.50
C VAL A 363 7.92 -29.20 -57.61
N GLY A 364 7.45 -28.51 -56.56
CA GLY A 364 7.23 -27.06 -56.52
C GLY A 364 5.83 -26.60 -56.96
N SER A 365 4.96 -27.49 -57.44
CA SER A 365 3.59 -27.12 -57.81
C SER A 365 2.77 -26.74 -56.58
N GLN A 366 2.00 -25.65 -56.71
CA GLN A 366 1.08 -25.17 -55.68
C GLN A 366 -0.33 -25.70 -55.95
N LEU A 367 -0.93 -26.31 -54.95
CA LEU A 367 -2.29 -26.83 -54.97
C LEU A 367 -3.30 -25.70 -54.66
N PRO A 368 -4.56 -25.80 -55.12
CA PRO A 368 -5.57 -24.76 -54.91
C PRO A 368 -5.88 -24.47 -53.44
N ASP A 369 -5.69 -25.45 -52.57
CA ASP A 369 -5.89 -25.32 -51.12
C ASP A 369 -4.70 -24.66 -50.39
N GLY A 370 -3.60 -24.40 -51.11
CA GLY A 370 -2.36 -23.83 -50.58
C GLY A 370 -1.32 -24.86 -50.15
N GLY A 371 -1.50 -26.14 -50.51
CA GLY A 371 -0.45 -27.15 -50.38
C GLY A 371 0.64 -27.02 -51.45
N GLU A 372 1.85 -27.50 -51.15
CA GLU A 372 2.98 -27.51 -52.09
C GLU A 372 3.46 -28.94 -52.30
N VAL A 373 3.67 -29.34 -53.55
CA VAL A 373 4.29 -30.63 -53.88
C VAL A 373 5.79 -30.53 -53.62
N ILE A 374 6.31 -31.29 -52.65
CA ILE A 374 7.73 -31.19 -52.26
C ILE A 374 8.57 -32.41 -52.64
N ALA A 375 7.94 -33.52 -53.00
CA ALA A 375 8.59 -34.67 -53.62
C ALA A 375 7.58 -35.42 -54.49
N LEU A 376 8.10 -36.02 -55.56
CA LEU A 376 7.37 -36.91 -56.45
C LEU A 376 8.29 -38.11 -56.73
N THR A 377 7.75 -39.32 -56.57
CA THR A 377 8.44 -40.59 -56.83
C THR A 377 7.49 -41.51 -57.59
N ASP A 378 8.00 -42.61 -58.12
CA ASP A 378 7.18 -43.62 -58.80
C ASP A 378 6.08 -44.23 -57.92
N ARG A 379 6.23 -44.13 -56.60
CA ARG A 379 5.35 -44.78 -55.62
C ARG A 379 4.43 -43.82 -54.88
N ALA A 380 4.81 -42.56 -54.76
CA ALA A 380 4.06 -41.59 -53.97
C ALA A 380 4.37 -40.15 -54.36
N ILE A 381 3.40 -39.28 -54.08
CA ILE A 381 3.57 -37.82 -54.04
C ILE A 381 3.56 -37.33 -52.59
N SER A 382 4.47 -36.41 -52.27
CA SER A 382 4.59 -35.79 -50.95
C SER A 382 4.17 -34.34 -51.00
N ILE A 383 3.17 -33.98 -50.21
CA ILE A 383 2.55 -32.66 -50.16
C ILE A 383 2.84 -32.03 -48.80
N HIS A 384 3.42 -30.83 -48.80
CA HIS A 384 3.54 -30.00 -47.60
C HIS A 384 2.33 -29.07 -47.49
N TYR A 385 1.66 -29.10 -46.35
CA TYR A 385 0.52 -28.24 -46.08
C TYR A 385 0.42 -27.91 -44.60
N ARG A 386 0.46 -26.61 -44.25
CA ARG A 386 0.32 -26.10 -42.87
C ARG A 386 1.17 -26.88 -41.85
N GLY A 387 2.44 -27.09 -42.16
CA GLY A 387 3.39 -27.82 -41.30
C GLY A 387 3.19 -29.34 -41.26
N THR A 388 2.25 -29.88 -42.03
CA THR A 388 2.04 -31.32 -42.24
C THR A 388 2.77 -31.75 -43.50
N LEU A 389 3.40 -32.92 -43.47
CA LEU A 389 3.86 -33.66 -44.64
C LEU A 389 2.91 -34.82 -44.88
N ILE A 390 2.25 -34.84 -46.03
CA ILE A 390 1.29 -35.89 -46.39
C ILE A 390 1.85 -36.65 -47.57
N ASN A 391 2.01 -37.95 -47.40
CA ASN A 391 2.34 -38.84 -48.49
C ASN A 391 1.09 -39.53 -48.99
N TYR A 392 0.87 -39.41 -50.29
CA TYR A 392 -0.15 -40.15 -51.00
C TYR A 392 0.54 -41.22 -51.85
N PRO A 393 0.47 -42.51 -51.45
CA PRO A 393 0.94 -43.59 -52.29
C PRO A 393 -0.01 -43.74 -53.49
N PHE A 394 0.54 -44.11 -54.64
CA PHE A 394 -0.24 -44.43 -55.82
C PHE A 394 -0.67 -45.89 -55.83
N ASP A 395 -1.85 -46.15 -56.38
CA ASP A 395 -2.46 -47.49 -56.48
C ASP A 395 -2.99 -47.76 -57.91
N PHE A 396 -2.28 -47.24 -58.91
CA PHE A 396 -2.63 -47.40 -60.33
C PHE A 396 -2.15 -48.74 -60.92
#